data_AF-A0A4Y3RFL0-F1
#
_entry.id   AF-A0A4Y3RFL0-F1
#
_cell.length_a   1.000
_cell.length_b   1.000
_cell.length_c   1.000
_cell.angle_alpha   90.00
_cell.angle_beta   90.00
_cell.angle_gamma   90.00
#
_symmetry.space_group_name_H-M   'P 1'
#
loop_
_entity.id
_entity.type
_entity.pdbx_description
1 polymer ?
#
loop_
_entity_poly.entity_id
_entity_poly.type
_entity_poly.pdbx_seq_one_letter_code
_entity_poly.pdbx_strand_id
1 'polypeptide(L)'
;MRFPRYALVPAPGDPARHVVLALCADVAGLFAEPARPARVRYELRGCEPRGALSRAVAQAVVEGTAPFGTLVVDLHGTGWALADTRVLGMRGDVVTVEAAGAPHRVHHPPDPVPCGNLIRVTPAAPEEETHTDVTFVGCSPRGELRDALDAGADDFREVRYQGLTRTGTGHYEGEAGRITGWDTSTGHRGLVDLTLSFPRTRLVPPATGEIWDLFWRARPAEPGTWRRFTGAARGEWLDRAAAHGPHGAPGLVPGAAYHLDGTDVVDEDSFRCALGEAVLGPGRCFPAGGAGAIGEELSGATVVWHHADVARACLGVLPYSGRRPATFQELVEELTDAGVRLVLD
;
A
#
# COMPACT_ATOMS: atom_id res chain seq x y z
N MET A 1 -28.48 10.93 2.19
CA MET A 1 -27.86 9.89 1.35
C MET A 1 -27.87 8.55 2.09
N ARG A 2 -28.21 7.45 1.43
CA ARG A 2 -28.28 6.10 2.04
C ARG A 2 -27.12 5.25 1.51
N PHE A 3 -26.32 4.66 2.40
CA PHE A 3 -25.18 3.77 2.09
C PHE A 3 -24.11 4.39 1.18
N PRO A 4 -23.44 5.47 1.59
CA PRO A 4 -22.31 6.01 0.84
C PRO A 4 -21.19 4.96 0.68
N ARG A 5 -20.54 4.94 -0.49
CA ARG A 5 -19.33 4.14 -0.73
C ARG A 5 -18.06 4.90 -0.37
N TYR A 6 -18.08 6.21 -0.56
CA TYR A 6 -16.89 7.04 -0.40
C TYR A 6 -17.18 8.27 0.46
N ALA A 7 -16.17 8.71 1.20
CA ALA A 7 -16.14 10.03 1.82
C ALA A 7 -14.95 10.82 1.28
N LEU A 8 -15.12 12.13 1.07
CA LEU A 8 -14.00 13.04 0.85
C LEU A 8 -13.64 13.71 2.17
N VAL A 9 -12.35 13.78 2.48
CA VAL A 9 -11.80 14.34 3.73
C VAL A 9 -10.58 15.23 3.42
N PRO A 10 -10.22 16.19 4.26
CA PRO A 10 -9.08 17.09 3.99
C PRO A 10 -7.75 16.37 3.85
N ALA A 11 -6.80 16.95 3.10
CA ALA A 11 -5.43 16.43 2.97
C ALA A 11 -4.69 16.25 4.32
N PRO A 12 -3.65 15.41 4.39
CA PRO A 12 -2.85 15.23 5.60
C PRO A 12 -2.23 16.56 6.04
N GLY A 13 -2.24 16.84 7.35
CA GLY A 13 -1.71 18.09 7.91
C GLY A 13 -2.77 19.17 8.16
N ASP A 14 -4.00 18.98 7.66
CA ASP A 14 -5.12 19.84 8.03
C ASP A 14 -5.58 19.56 9.48
N PRO A 15 -5.74 20.59 10.34
CA PRO A 15 -6.28 20.41 11.69
C PRO A 15 -7.68 19.79 11.72
N ALA A 16 -8.45 19.91 10.63
CA ALA A 16 -9.76 19.34 10.41
C ALA A 16 -9.74 18.01 9.61
N ARG A 17 -8.61 17.30 9.53
CA ARG A 17 -8.43 16.04 8.75
C ARG A 17 -9.46 14.92 8.95
N HIS A 18 -10.27 14.98 10.01
CA HIS A 18 -11.33 14.01 10.31
C HIS A 18 -12.74 14.51 9.92
N VAL A 19 -12.85 15.73 9.42
CA VAL A 19 -14.11 16.31 8.96
C VAL A 19 -14.47 15.74 7.60
N VAL A 20 -15.70 15.24 7.46
CA VAL A 20 -16.21 14.74 6.18
C VAL A 20 -16.70 15.92 5.34
N LEU A 21 -16.05 16.15 4.19
CA LEU A 21 -16.37 17.20 3.23
C LEU A 21 -17.50 16.79 2.29
N ALA A 22 -17.54 15.52 1.89
CA ALA A 22 -18.62 14.96 1.10
C ALA A 22 -18.81 13.47 1.38
N LEU A 23 -20.03 12.97 1.18
CA LEU A 23 -20.30 11.54 1.04
C LEU A 23 -20.78 11.26 -0.37
N CYS A 24 -20.22 10.26 -1.04
CA CYS A 24 -20.44 9.97 -2.46
C CYS A 24 -20.92 8.53 -2.67
N ALA A 25 -21.82 8.37 -3.65
CA ALA A 25 -22.53 7.12 -3.90
C ALA A 25 -21.62 6.11 -4.60
N ASP A 26 -20.82 6.62 -5.53
CA ASP A 26 -19.90 5.83 -6.30
C ASP A 26 -18.73 6.67 -6.80
N VAL A 27 -17.85 6.06 -7.59
CA VAL A 27 -16.75 6.74 -8.26
C VAL A 27 -16.57 6.21 -9.68
N ALA A 28 -16.35 7.12 -10.63
CA ALA A 28 -16.05 6.83 -12.02
C ALA A 28 -14.60 7.22 -12.32
N GLY A 29 -13.87 6.35 -13.03
CA GLY A 29 -12.49 6.59 -13.44
C GLY A 29 -11.42 6.18 -12.41
N LEU A 30 -11.79 5.87 -11.16
CA LEU A 30 -10.82 5.40 -10.14
C LEU A 30 -10.19 4.05 -10.49
N PHE A 31 -11.01 3.14 -11.06
CA PHE A 31 -10.59 1.79 -11.42
C PHE A 31 -10.01 1.78 -12.84
N ALA A 32 -8.70 1.97 -12.93
CA ALA A 32 -7.95 2.05 -14.18
C ALA A 32 -6.49 1.62 -13.93
N GLU A 33 -5.77 1.26 -15.00
CA GLU A 33 -4.37 0.84 -14.89
C GLU A 33 -3.50 1.97 -14.31
N PRO A 34 -2.84 1.76 -13.16
CA PRO A 34 -2.02 2.80 -12.55
C PRO A 34 -0.79 3.10 -13.41
N ALA A 35 -0.48 4.39 -13.55
CA ALA A 35 0.78 4.78 -14.18
C ALA A 35 1.96 4.32 -13.32
N ARG A 36 3.04 3.87 -13.97
CA ARG A 36 4.29 3.62 -13.27
C ARG A 36 4.83 4.94 -12.72
N PRO A 37 5.37 4.96 -11.49
CA PRO A 37 6.03 6.15 -10.97
C PRO A 37 7.12 6.61 -11.93
N ALA A 38 7.15 7.91 -12.24
CA ALA A 38 8.21 8.48 -13.05
C ALA A 38 9.56 8.23 -12.39
N ARG A 39 10.60 7.99 -13.20
CA ARG A 39 11.96 7.91 -12.69
C ARG A 39 12.50 9.31 -12.43
N VAL A 40 12.87 9.58 -11.20
CA VAL A 40 13.31 10.89 -10.73
C VAL A 40 14.77 10.82 -10.32
N ARG A 41 15.57 11.78 -10.79
CA ARG A 41 16.99 11.87 -10.47
C ARG A 41 17.20 12.66 -9.18
N TYR A 42 18.00 12.10 -8.29
CA TYR A 42 18.36 12.68 -7.01
C TYR A 42 19.89 12.77 -6.86
N GLU A 43 20.34 13.83 -6.22
CA GLU A 43 21.71 14.00 -5.71
C GLU A 43 21.70 13.79 -4.21
N LEU A 44 22.46 12.79 -3.76
CA LEU A 44 22.71 12.52 -2.35
C LEU A 44 24.07 13.13 -2.00
N ARG A 45 24.08 14.15 -1.12
CA ARG A 45 25.31 14.90 -0.78
C ARG A 45 25.78 14.59 0.62
N GLY A 46 27.10 14.56 0.82
CA GLY A 46 27.70 14.20 2.11
C GLY A 46 27.33 12.78 2.55
N CYS A 47 27.13 11.88 1.59
CA CYS A 47 26.87 10.48 1.88
C CYS A 47 28.18 9.73 2.06
N GLU A 48 28.19 8.78 2.99
CA GLU A 48 29.32 7.86 3.14
C GLU A 48 28.94 6.48 2.58
N PRO A 49 29.20 6.21 1.28
CA PRO A 49 28.81 4.95 0.68
C PRO A 49 29.63 3.79 1.28
N ARG A 50 28.94 2.90 1.99
CA ARG A 50 29.51 1.66 2.55
C ARG A 50 28.75 0.44 2.03
N GLY A 51 29.34 -0.74 2.20
CA GLY A 51 28.69 -2.02 1.90
C GLY A 51 28.12 -2.11 0.48
N ALA A 52 26.83 -2.40 0.37
CA ALA A 52 26.14 -2.53 -0.91
C ALA A 52 26.19 -1.24 -1.75
N LEU A 53 26.09 -0.05 -1.13
CA LEU A 53 26.08 1.21 -1.87
C LEU A 53 27.46 1.50 -2.48
N SER A 54 28.54 1.21 -1.75
CA SER A 54 29.90 1.32 -2.28
C SER A 54 30.13 0.43 -3.51
N ARG A 55 29.64 -0.82 -3.47
CA ARG A 55 29.71 -1.75 -4.61
C ARG A 55 28.91 -1.23 -5.82
N ALA A 56 27.70 -0.74 -5.59
CA ALA A 56 26.86 -0.19 -6.66
C ALA A 56 27.47 1.08 -7.28
N VAL A 57 28.11 1.95 -6.48
CA VAL A 57 28.87 3.10 -7.00
C VAL A 57 30.03 2.63 -7.88
N ALA A 58 30.83 1.67 -7.41
CA ALA A 58 31.96 1.14 -8.18
C ALA A 58 31.51 0.52 -9.51
N GLN A 59 30.41 -0.24 -9.50
CA GLN A 59 29.81 -0.79 -10.72
C GLN A 59 29.31 0.33 -11.65
N ALA A 60 28.58 1.32 -11.13
CA ALA A 60 28.05 2.42 -11.92
C ALA A 60 29.14 3.27 -12.59
N VAL A 61 30.32 3.40 -11.96
CA VAL A 61 31.49 4.07 -12.56
C VAL A 61 31.99 3.34 -13.81
N VAL A 62 31.88 2.01 -13.85
CA VAL A 62 32.34 1.18 -14.97
C VAL A 62 31.24 1.01 -16.03
N GLU A 63 30.02 0.71 -15.60
CA GLU A 63 28.90 0.32 -16.47
C GLU A 63 27.96 1.49 -16.81
N GLY A 64 28.15 2.65 -16.20
CA GLY A 64 27.30 3.84 -16.34
C GLY A 64 26.03 3.82 -15.48
N THR A 65 25.65 2.66 -14.95
CA THR A 65 24.58 2.52 -13.94
C THR A 65 24.71 1.21 -13.17
N ALA A 66 24.17 1.14 -11.95
CA ALA A 66 24.05 -0.08 -11.19
C ALA A 66 22.67 -0.18 -10.52
N PRO A 67 21.94 -1.30 -10.66
CA PRO A 67 20.70 -1.51 -9.92
C PRO A 67 20.98 -1.62 -8.42
N PHE A 68 20.16 -0.97 -7.60
CA PHE A 68 20.29 -1.00 -6.14
C PHE A 68 19.03 -1.54 -5.45
N GLY A 69 17.84 -1.33 -6.04
CA GLY A 69 16.58 -1.68 -5.38
C GLY A 69 16.18 -0.58 -4.39
N THR A 70 15.81 -0.93 -3.16
CA THR A 70 15.42 0.09 -2.18
C THR A 70 16.65 0.71 -1.51
N LEU A 71 16.86 2.01 -1.70
CA LEU A 71 17.88 2.77 -0.98
C LEU A 71 17.24 3.53 0.16
N VAL A 72 17.70 3.29 1.38
CA VAL A 72 17.29 4.09 2.54
C VAL A 72 18.43 5.01 2.95
N VAL A 73 18.14 6.30 3.05
CA VAL A 73 19.07 7.33 3.53
C VAL A 73 18.60 7.89 4.87
N ASP A 74 19.53 8.12 5.78
CA ASP A 74 19.28 8.90 6.99
C ASP A 74 19.64 10.36 6.70
N LEU A 75 18.66 11.23 6.87
CA LEU A 75 18.82 12.69 6.80
C LEU A 75 18.54 13.23 8.20
N HIS A 76 19.61 13.51 8.95
CA HIS A 76 19.55 14.10 10.29
C HIS A 76 18.63 13.33 11.26
N GLY A 77 18.76 12.00 11.30
CA GLY A 77 17.97 11.12 12.16
C GLY A 77 16.57 10.79 11.62
N THR A 78 16.27 11.19 10.39
CA THR A 78 15.04 10.79 9.69
C THR A 78 15.37 9.90 8.51
N GLY A 79 14.81 8.68 8.50
CA GLY A 79 14.91 7.75 7.39
C GLY A 79 14.01 8.12 6.21
N TRP A 80 14.58 8.08 5.01
CA TRP A 80 13.89 8.27 3.74
C TRP A 80 14.21 7.12 2.79
N ALA A 81 13.18 6.47 2.27
CA ALA A 81 13.33 5.37 1.33
C ALA A 81 13.07 5.82 -0.12
N LEU A 82 13.99 5.45 -0.99
CA LEU A 82 13.90 5.55 -2.45
C LEU A 82 13.69 4.16 -3.03
N ALA A 83 12.54 3.93 -3.68
CA ALA A 83 12.20 2.65 -4.28
C ALA A 83 12.81 2.49 -5.69
N ASP A 84 13.13 1.25 -6.06
CA ASP A 84 13.66 0.89 -7.40
C ASP A 84 14.79 1.85 -7.86
N THR A 85 15.74 2.05 -6.95
CA THR A 85 16.89 2.93 -7.10
C THR A 85 17.93 2.30 -8.02
N ARG A 86 18.48 3.14 -8.89
CA ARG A 86 19.66 2.89 -9.71
C ARG A 86 20.71 3.92 -9.37
N VAL A 87 21.92 3.47 -9.06
CA VAL A 87 23.07 4.36 -8.89
C VAL A 87 23.58 4.72 -10.27
N LEU A 88 23.78 6.01 -10.53
CA LEU A 88 24.29 6.52 -11.81
C LEU A 88 25.78 6.89 -11.71
N GLY A 89 26.31 7.02 -10.50
CA GLY A 89 27.72 7.28 -10.24
C GLY A 89 27.92 8.20 -9.05
N MET A 90 29.17 8.58 -8.85
CA MET A 90 29.60 9.47 -7.77
C MET A 90 30.62 10.49 -8.30
N ARG A 91 30.46 11.74 -7.89
CA ARG A 91 31.41 12.83 -8.19
C ARG A 91 31.73 13.58 -6.90
N GLY A 92 32.97 13.43 -6.41
CA GLY A 92 33.34 13.97 -5.09
C GLY A 92 32.52 13.27 -4.01
N ASP A 93 31.82 14.02 -3.17
CA ASP A 93 30.94 13.55 -2.10
C ASP A 93 29.46 13.44 -2.52
N VAL A 94 29.16 13.58 -3.82
CA VAL A 94 27.81 13.54 -4.36
C VAL A 94 27.57 12.22 -5.09
N VAL A 95 26.62 11.43 -4.60
CA VAL A 95 26.13 10.23 -5.27
C VAL A 95 24.87 10.60 -6.05
N THR A 96 24.87 10.32 -7.36
CA THR A 96 23.69 10.54 -8.19
C THR A 96 22.93 9.24 -8.34
N VAL A 97 21.63 9.28 -8.04
CA VAL A 97 20.74 8.14 -8.17
C VAL A 97 19.51 8.49 -8.98
N GLU A 98 18.87 7.48 -9.55
CA GLU A 98 17.54 7.57 -10.15
C GLU A 98 16.62 6.60 -9.40
N ALA A 99 15.46 7.06 -8.96
CA ALA A 99 14.51 6.27 -8.18
C ALA A 99 13.09 6.39 -8.76
N ALA A 100 12.24 5.41 -8.44
CA ALA A 100 10.83 5.43 -8.82
C ALA A 100 10.04 6.35 -7.87
N GLY A 101 9.54 7.47 -8.42
CA GLY A 101 8.71 8.43 -7.68
C GLY A 101 9.47 9.23 -6.62
N ALA A 102 8.70 9.79 -5.68
CA ALA A 102 9.23 10.60 -4.59
C ALA A 102 9.70 9.73 -3.41
N PRO A 103 10.74 10.16 -2.67
CA PRO A 103 11.15 9.49 -1.44
C PRO A 103 10.02 9.57 -0.41
N HIS A 104 9.80 8.49 0.32
CA HIS A 104 8.84 8.46 1.43
C HIS A 104 9.55 8.25 2.76
N ARG A 105 8.97 8.77 3.82
CA ARG A 105 9.51 8.64 5.17
C ARG A 105 9.37 7.20 5.64
N VAL A 106 10.42 6.68 6.26
CA VAL A 106 10.41 5.35 6.89
C VAL A 106 10.79 5.46 8.36
N HIS A 107 10.09 4.70 9.20
CA HIS A 107 10.32 4.64 10.63
C HIS A 107 11.19 3.43 10.95
N HIS A 108 12.26 3.63 11.72
CA HIS A 108 13.21 2.58 12.12
C HIS A 108 13.74 1.73 10.96
N PRO A 109 14.28 2.33 9.89
CA PRO A 109 14.83 1.53 8.81
C PRO A 109 16.05 0.72 9.28
N PRO A 110 16.21 -0.54 8.84
CA PRO A 110 17.47 -1.25 9.01
C PRO A 110 18.54 -0.58 8.13
N ASP A 111 19.71 -0.34 8.73
CA ASP A 111 20.93 0.12 8.06
C ASP A 111 20.79 1.32 7.08
N PRO A 112 20.24 2.47 7.50
CA PRO A 112 20.12 3.63 6.63
C PRO A 112 21.50 4.23 6.33
N VAL A 113 21.71 4.67 5.08
CA VAL A 113 22.95 5.34 4.66
C VAL A 113 22.94 6.78 5.16
N PRO A 114 23.90 7.20 6.00
CA PRO A 114 23.95 8.57 6.47
C PRO A 114 24.30 9.49 5.29
N CYS A 115 23.45 10.50 5.08
CA CYS A 115 23.60 11.51 4.04
C CYS A 115 23.33 12.89 4.62
N GLY A 116 24.08 13.89 4.16
CA GLY A 116 23.86 15.29 4.56
C GLY A 116 22.62 15.88 3.90
N ASN A 117 22.37 15.58 2.62
CA ASN A 117 21.21 16.10 1.88
C ASN A 117 20.73 15.13 0.80
N LEU A 118 19.43 15.23 0.49
CA LEU A 118 18.76 14.59 -0.65
C LEU A 118 18.12 15.67 -1.52
N ILE A 119 18.65 15.86 -2.73
CA ILE A 119 18.22 16.94 -3.62
C ILE A 119 17.60 16.34 -4.87
N ARG A 120 16.37 16.74 -5.19
CA ARG A 120 15.72 16.40 -6.46
C ARG A 120 16.33 17.24 -7.59
N VAL A 121 16.85 16.60 -8.62
CA VAL A 121 17.46 17.28 -9.78
C VAL A 121 16.48 17.38 -10.95
N THR A 122 15.67 16.34 -11.19
CA THR A 122 14.64 16.37 -12.23
C THR A 122 13.47 17.26 -11.79
N PRO A 123 13.02 18.24 -12.59
CA PRO A 123 11.84 19.05 -12.24
C PRO A 123 10.59 18.17 -12.07
N ALA A 124 9.58 18.71 -11.37
CA ALA A 124 8.27 18.10 -11.34
C ALA A 124 7.68 18.04 -12.75
N ALA A 125 7.19 16.87 -13.14
CA ALA A 125 6.35 16.76 -14.32
C ALA A 125 5.07 17.57 -14.08
N PRO A 126 4.50 18.19 -15.13
CA PRO A 126 3.27 18.96 -15.01
C PRO A 126 2.10 18.08 -14.54
N GLU A 127 1.10 18.72 -13.93
CA GLU A 127 -0.04 18.01 -13.34
C GLU A 127 -0.81 17.24 -14.42
N GLU A 128 -0.95 17.80 -15.62
CA GLU A 128 -1.64 17.23 -16.77
C GLU A 128 -1.03 15.89 -17.23
N GLU A 129 0.27 15.69 -17.04
CA GLU A 129 0.97 14.43 -17.36
C GLU A 129 0.84 13.39 -16.25
N THR A 130 0.70 13.85 -15.01
CA THR A 130 0.77 12.99 -13.82
C THR A 130 -0.60 12.67 -13.22
N HIS A 131 -1.62 13.44 -13.59
CA HIS A 131 -2.99 13.33 -13.08
C HIS A 131 -3.99 13.04 -14.21
N THR A 132 -5.16 12.57 -13.80
CA THR A 132 -6.31 12.29 -14.65
C THR A 132 -7.59 12.67 -13.90
N ASP A 133 -8.67 12.91 -14.63
CA ASP A 133 -9.96 13.18 -14.01
C ASP A 133 -10.57 11.89 -13.43
N VAL A 134 -10.99 11.97 -12.17
CA VAL A 134 -11.80 10.96 -11.48
C VAL A 134 -13.02 11.64 -10.89
N THR A 135 -14.21 11.13 -11.21
CA THR A 135 -15.48 11.74 -10.78
C THR A 135 -16.09 10.93 -9.65
N PHE A 136 -16.25 11.53 -8.49
CA PHE A 136 -17.06 10.97 -7.41
C PHE A 136 -18.53 11.32 -7.66
N VAL A 137 -19.36 10.29 -7.75
CA VAL A 137 -20.73 10.39 -8.27
C VAL A 137 -21.73 10.45 -7.12
N GLY A 138 -22.75 11.30 -7.25
CA GLY A 138 -23.87 11.39 -6.31
C GLY A 138 -23.39 11.81 -4.92
N CYS A 139 -22.59 12.87 -4.85
CA CYS A 139 -22.03 13.41 -3.63
C CYS A 139 -23.01 14.34 -2.90
N SER A 140 -22.96 14.28 -1.57
CA SER A 140 -23.61 15.21 -0.64
C SER A 140 -22.53 16.07 0.04
N PRO A 141 -22.22 17.27 -0.49
CA PRO A 141 -21.25 18.20 0.09
C PRO A 141 -21.67 18.70 1.47
N ARG A 142 -20.69 19.07 2.29
CA ARG A 142 -20.87 19.53 3.68
C ARG A 142 -19.84 20.59 4.07
N GLY A 143 -20.19 21.37 5.09
CA GLY A 143 -19.32 22.38 5.67
C GLY A 143 -18.74 23.32 4.62
N GLU A 144 -17.44 23.58 4.73
CA GLU A 144 -16.69 24.45 3.82
C GLU A 144 -16.81 24.08 2.34
N LEU A 145 -16.93 22.78 2.00
CA LEU A 145 -17.10 22.39 0.61
C LEU A 145 -18.46 22.85 0.12
N ARG A 146 -19.52 22.60 0.90
CA ARG A 146 -20.86 23.08 0.55
C ARG A 146 -20.89 24.60 0.40
N ASP A 147 -20.29 25.32 1.35
CA ASP A 147 -20.27 26.79 1.32
C ASP A 147 -19.53 27.32 0.08
N ALA A 148 -18.44 26.66 -0.32
CA ALA A 148 -17.69 27.00 -1.54
C ALA A 148 -18.50 26.74 -2.81
N LEU A 149 -19.22 25.60 -2.87
CA LEU A 149 -20.10 25.29 -4.01
C LEU A 149 -21.26 26.29 -4.10
N ASP A 150 -21.90 26.61 -2.97
CA ASP A 150 -23.01 27.58 -2.90
C ASP A 150 -22.54 29.01 -3.27
N ALA A 151 -21.27 29.33 -3.04
CA ALA A 151 -20.64 30.58 -3.45
C ALA A 151 -20.21 30.62 -4.94
N GLY A 152 -20.33 29.50 -5.66
CA GLY A 152 -19.95 29.41 -7.07
C GLY A 152 -18.43 29.44 -7.30
N ALA A 153 -17.65 28.79 -6.42
CA ALA A 153 -16.25 28.52 -6.72
C ALA A 153 -16.11 27.72 -8.03
N ASP A 154 -14.92 27.64 -8.62
CA ASP A 154 -14.67 26.77 -9.79
C ASP A 154 -13.76 25.59 -9.43
N ASP A 155 -13.06 25.68 -8.31
CA ASP A 155 -12.23 24.63 -7.75
C ASP A 155 -12.34 24.59 -6.22
N PHE A 156 -11.79 23.51 -5.65
CA PHE A 156 -11.64 23.38 -4.22
C PHE A 156 -10.36 22.61 -3.91
N ARG A 157 -9.77 22.88 -2.75
CA ARG A 157 -8.46 22.36 -2.30
C ARG A 157 -8.28 20.84 -2.42
N GLU A 158 -7.04 20.40 -2.23
CA GLU A 158 -6.70 18.98 -2.17
C GLU A 158 -7.47 18.23 -1.08
N VAL A 159 -8.00 17.07 -1.47
CA VAL A 159 -8.70 16.15 -0.59
C VAL A 159 -8.10 14.75 -0.68
N ARG A 160 -8.40 13.95 0.33
CA ARG A 160 -8.26 12.49 0.32
C ARG A 160 -9.63 11.87 0.22
N TYR A 161 -9.67 10.58 -0.11
CA TYR A 161 -10.90 9.81 -0.06
C TYR A 161 -10.79 8.67 0.93
N GLN A 162 -11.92 8.31 1.53
CA GLN A 162 -12.06 7.13 2.35
C GLN A 162 -13.06 6.17 1.71
N GLY A 163 -12.69 4.89 1.64
CA GLY A 163 -13.64 3.81 1.37
C GLY A 163 -14.47 3.55 2.61
N LEU A 164 -15.79 3.50 2.45
CA LEU A 164 -16.73 3.28 3.55
C LEU A 164 -17.32 1.87 3.47
N THR A 165 -17.62 1.24 4.60
CA THR A 165 -18.48 0.06 4.61
C THR A 165 -19.93 0.46 4.40
N ARG A 166 -20.82 -0.52 4.15
CA ARG A 166 -22.26 -0.27 4.11
C ARG A 166 -22.81 0.39 5.40
N THR A 167 -22.16 0.22 6.55
CA THR A 167 -22.55 0.88 7.81
C THR A 167 -22.00 2.30 7.94
N GLY A 168 -21.20 2.76 6.98
CA GLY A 168 -20.58 4.10 6.96
C GLY A 168 -19.25 4.18 7.71
N THR A 169 -18.65 3.05 8.08
CA THR A 169 -17.35 3.02 8.75
C THR A 169 -16.23 3.13 7.73
N GLY A 170 -15.26 4.02 7.93
CA GLY A 170 -14.06 4.08 7.09
C GLY A 170 -13.25 2.80 7.22
N HIS A 171 -12.89 2.19 6.10
CA HIS A 171 -12.09 0.96 6.04
C HIS A 171 -10.94 1.07 5.04
N TYR A 172 -10.72 2.24 4.44
CA TYR A 172 -9.57 2.53 3.62
C TYR A 172 -9.43 4.04 3.49
N GLU A 173 -8.22 4.50 3.28
CA GLU A 173 -7.92 5.88 3.00
C GLU A 173 -6.89 5.97 1.89
N GLY A 174 -7.17 6.80 0.89
CA GLY A 174 -6.29 7.02 -0.25
C GLY A 174 -6.11 8.50 -0.54
N GLU A 175 -4.95 8.83 -1.11
CA GLU A 175 -4.73 10.13 -1.74
C GLU A 175 -5.69 10.28 -2.92
N ALA A 176 -6.33 11.43 -3.03
CA ALA A 176 -6.99 11.86 -4.25
C ALA A 176 -6.20 13.06 -4.79
N GLY A 177 -6.86 14.20 -4.98
CA GLY A 177 -6.21 15.45 -5.31
C GLY A 177 -7.18 16.62 -5.20
N ARG A 178 -6.93 17.67 -5.95
CA ARG A 178 -7.75 18.89 -5.95
C ARG A 178 -9.10 18.63 -6.62
N ILE A 179 -10.20 19.19 -6.10
CA ILE A 179 -11.48 19.19 -6.80
C ILE A 179 -11.42 20.27 -7.88
N THR A 180 -11.57 19.88 -9.14
CA THR A 180 -11.40 20.75 -10.31
C THR A 180 -12.70 21.09 -11.02
N GLY A 181 -13.82 20.50 -10.59
CA GLY A 181 -15.14 20.87 -11.08
C GLY A 181 -16.24 20.04 -10.46
N TRP A 182 -17.48 20.46 -10.71
CA TRP A 182 -18.67 19.76 -10.25
C TRP A 182 -19.87 20.05 -11.13
N ASP A 183 -20.80 19.11 -11.18
CA ASP A 183 -22.07 19.26 -11.87
C ASP A 183 -23.20 18.59 -11.07
N THR A 184 -24.45 18.92 -11.37
CA THR A 184 -25.61 18.21 -10.86
C THR A 184 -25.55 16.72 -11.23
N SER A 185 -25.75 15.86 -10.22
CA SER A 185 -25.61 14.42 -10.43
C SER A 185 -26.76 13.86 -11.26
N THR A 186 -26.43 13.23 -12.38
CA THR A 186 -27.42 12.56 -13.22
C THR A 186 -27.92 11.31 -12.52
N GLY A 187 -29.20 11.29 -12.14
CA GLY A 187 -29.84 10.15 -11.45
C GLY A 187 -29.91 10.27 -9.93
N HIS A 188 -29.29 11.28 -9.32
CA HIS A 188 -29.36 11.53 -7.89
C HIS A 188 -29.90 12.93 -7.59
N ARG A 189 -31.20 13.04 -7.27
CA ARG A 189 -31.83 14.34 -6.97
C ARG A 189 -31.16 15.03 -5.79
N GLY A 190 -30.71 16.28 -6.02
CA GLY A 190 -30.12 17.14 -5.00
C GLY A 190 -28.69 16.76 -4.60
N LEU A 191 -28.02 15.89 -5.37
CA LEU A 191 -26.61 15.54 -5.21
C LEU A 191 -25.80 16.10 -6.39
N VAL A 192 -24.48 16.19 -6.20
CA VAL A 192 -23.53 16.69 -7.20
C VAL A 192 -22.49 15.63 -7.53
N ASP A 193 -21.99 15.62 -8.75
CA ASP A 193 -20.82 14.84 -9.13
C ASP A 193 -19.59 15.75 -8.98
N LEU A 194 -18.56 15.28 -8.29
CA LEU A 194 -17.33 16.03 -8.01
C LEU A 194 -16.19 15.45 -8.82
N THR A 195 -15.57 16.25 -9.69
CA THR A 195 -14.41 15.85 -10.49
C THR A 195 -13.13 16.29 -9.78
N LEU A 196 -12.20 15.34 -9.62
CA LEU A 196 -10.92 15.56 -8.98
C LEU A 196 -9.79 15.34 -9.97
N SER A 197 -8.77 16.20 -9.92
CA SER A 197 -7.47 15.94 -10.53
C SER A 197 -6.76 14.87 -9.70
N PHE A 198 -6.75 13.63 -10.19
CA PHE A 198 -6.37 12.45 -9.45
C PHE A 198 -5.02 11.89 -9.92
N PRO A 199 -4.05 11.59 -9.03
CA PRO A 199 -2.75 11.08 -9.43
C PRO A 199 -2.85 9.74 -10.16
N ARG A 200 -2.31 9.64 -11.39
CA ARG A 200 -2.36 8.41 -12.20
C ARG A 200 -1.67 7.22 -11.53
N THR A 201 -0.69 7.48 -10.67
CA THR A 201 0.03 6.45 -9.90
C THR A 201 -0.81 5.88 -8.75
N ARG A 202 -1.93 6.51 -8.40
CA ARG A 202 -2.82 6.13 -7.29
C ARG A 202 -4.14 5.51 -7.74
N LEU A 203 -4.33 5.32 -9.06
CA LEU A 203 -5.47 4.59 -9.58
C LEU A 203 -5.50 3.17 -9.02
N VAL A 204 -6.68 2.58 -9.00
CA VAL A 204 -6.88 1.22 -8.51
C VAL A 204 -6.95 0.27 -9.70
N PRO A 205 -6.14 -0.80 -9.77
CA PRO A 205 -6.20 -1.74 -10.87
C PRO A 205 -7.62 -2.29 -11.06
N PRO A 206 -8.18 -2.31 -12.29
CA PRO A 206 -9.56 -2.75 -12.53
C PRO A 206 -9.85 -4.17 -12.05
N ALA A 207 -8.85 -5.05 -12.13
CA ALA A 207 -8.93 -6.44 -11.72
C ALA A 207 -9.20 -6.62 -10.20
N THR A 208 -9.03 -5.58 -9.39
CA THR A 208 -9.29 -5.63 -7.95
C THR A 208 -10.64 -5.03 -7.55
N GLY A 209 -11.43 -4.50 -8.49
CA GLY A 209 -12.73 -3.90 -8.18
C GLY A 209 -13.69 -4.84 -7.44
N GLU A 210 -13.65 -6.14 -7.75
CA GLU A 210 -14.43 -7.14 -7.02
C GLU A 210 -14.06 -7.22 -5.53
N ILE A 211 -12.78 -7.07 -5.18
CA ILE A 211 -12.31 -7.08 -3.79
C ILE A 211 -12.95 -5.90 -3.04
N TRP A 212 -12.95 -4.71 -3.64
CA TRP A 212 -13.56 -3.52 -3.06
C TRP A 212 -15.06 -3.72 -2.83
N ASP A 213 -15.76 -4.33 -3.78
CA ASP A 213 -17.18 -4.62 -3.67
C ASP A 213 -17.51 -5.61 -2.54
N LEU A 214 -16.68 -6.64 -2.36
CA LEU A 214 -16.84 -7.59 -1.26
C LEU A 214 -16.76 -6.85 0.08
N PHE A 215 -15.64 -6.18 0.33
CA PHE A 215 -15.37 -5.51 1.60
C PHE A 215 -16.34 -4.34 1.88
N TRP A 216 -16.83 -3.65 0.84
CA TRP A 216 -17.90 -2.65 0.98
C TRP A 216 -19.20 -3.27 1.53
N ARG A 217 -19.62 -4.43 0.99
CA ARG A 217 -20.87 -5.10 1.41
C ARG A 217 -20.75 -5.61 2.84
N ALA A 218 -19.71 -6.40 3.11
CA ALA A 218 -19.38 -6.96 4.41
C ALA A 218 -17.98 -7.59 4.36
N ARG A 219 -17.34 -7.76 5.52
CA ARG A 219 -16.13 -8.59 5.59
C ARG A 219 -16.44 -9.99 5.01
N PRO A 220 -15.61 -10.53 4.10
CA PRO A 220 -15.77 -11.89 3.59
C PRO A 220 -15.83 -12.91 4.72
N ALA A 221 -16.82 -13.81 4.69
CA ALA A 221 -17.05 -14.81 5.73
C ALA A 221 -16.79 -16.26 5.27
N GLU A 222 -16.67 -16.48 3.96
CA GLU A 222 -16.40 -17.80 3.38
C GLU A 222 -14.89 -18.04 3.29
N PRO A 223 -14.37 -19.14 3.89
CA PRO A 223 -12.97 -19.51 3.75
C PRO A 223 -12.56 -19.66 2.28
N GLY A 224 -11.32 -19.28 1.96
CA GLY A 224 -10.77 -19.41 0.62
C GLY A 224 -11.26 -18.39 -0.40
N THR A 225 -12.08 -17.39 -0.01
CA THR A 225 -12.55 -16.34 -0.93
C THR A 225 -11.39 -15.61 -1.63
N TRP A 226 -10.22 -15.52 -0.99
CA TRP A 226 -9.02 -14.90 -1.53
C TRP A 226 -8.35 -15.70 -2.66
N ARG A 227 -8.61 -17.02 -2.77
CA ARG A 227 -7.89 -17.95 -3.66
C ARG A 227 -8.05 -17.65 -5.15
N ARG A 228 -9.19 -17.08 -5.53
CA ARG A 228 -9.49 -16.67 -6.91
C ARG A 228 -8.70 -15.44 -7.38
N PHE A 229 -8.06 -14.71 -6.47
CA PHE A 229 -7.18 -13.59 -6.80
C PHE A 229 -5.74 -14.09 -6.90
N THR A 230 -4.92 -13.44 -7.73
CA THR A 230 -3.53 -13.83 -8.00
C THR A 230 -2.60 -12.62 -8.03
N GLY A 231 -1.34 -12.81 -7.65
CA GLY A 231 -0.33 -11.76 -7.71
C GLY A 231 -0.73 -10.51 -6.92
N ALA A 232 -0.58 -9.33 -7.52
CA ALA A 232 -0.85 -8.04 -6.88
C ALA A 232 -2.29 -7.90 -6.32
N ALA A 233 -3.26 -8.67 -6.84
CA ALA A 233 -4.63 -8.65 -6.31
C ALA A 233 -4.74 -9.26 -4.89
N ARG A 234 -3.84 -10.18 -4.50
CA ARG A 234 -3.79 -10.69 -3.12
C ARG A 234 -3.20 -9.66 -2.16
N GLY A 235 -2.22 -8.87 -2.59
CA GLY A 235 -1.78 -7.69 -1.85
C GLY A 235 -2.93 -6.72 -1.57
N GLU A 236 -3.74 -6.42 -2.58
CA GLU A 236 -4.93 -5.58 -2.40
C GLU A 236 -5.96 -6.19 -1.43
N TRP A 237 -6.16 -7.51 -1.47
CA TRP A 237 -6.99 -8.21 -0.49
C TRP A 237 -6.48 -8.02 0.95
N LEU A 238 -5.18 -8.17 1.16
CA LEU A 238 -4.55 -7.97 2.47
C LEU A 238 -4.69 -6.52 2.95
N ASP A 239 -4.51 -5.54 2.06
CA ASP A 239 -4.68 -4.12 2.39
C ASP A 239 -6.12 -3.83 2.85
N ARG A 240 -7.12 -4.37 2.16
CA ARG A 240 -8.53 -4.25 2.59
C ARG A 240 -8.77 -4.97 3.92
N ALA A 241 -8.28 -6.20 4.07
CA ALA A 241 -8.46 -6.99 5.28
C ALA A 241 -7.85 -6.27 6.50
N ALA A 242 -6.66 -5.70 6.36
CA ALA A 242 -5.96 -4.94 7.40
C ALA A 242 -6.74 -3.68 7.81
N ALA A 243 -7.27 -2.96 6.83
CA ALA A 243 -7.95 -1.69 7.08
C ALA A 243 -9.37 -1.86 7.66
N HIS A 244 -9.96 -3.06 7.57
CA HIS A 244 -11.13 -3.46 8.39
C HIS A 244 -10.76 -3.78 9.85
N GLY A 245 -9.48 -3.89 10.18
CA GLY A 245 -8.93 -4.07 11.52
C GLY A 245 -9.29 -5.41 12.19
N PRO A 246 -8.76 -5.65 13.41
CA PRO A 246 -8.99 -6.88 14.14
C PRO A 246 -10.36 -6.93 14.84
N HIS A 247 -11.24 -5.94 14.66
CA HIS A 247 -12.51 -5.89 15.40
C HIS A 247 -13.35 -7.16 15.16
N GLY A 248 -13.77 -7.79 16.26
CA GLY A 248 -14.48 -9.07 16.29
C GLY A 248 -13.65 -10.28 15.85
N ALA A 249 -12.32 -10.16 15.78
CA ALA A 249 -11.45 -11.33 15.60
C ALA A 249 -11.52 -12.20 16.86
N PRO A 250 -11.45 -13.54 16.72
CA PRO A 250 -11.25 -14.42 17.86
C PRO A 250 -9.99 -14.00 18.61
N GLY A 251 -10.03 -14.04 19.95
CA GLY A 251 -8.81 -13.91 20.74
C GLY A 251 -7.91 -15.10 20.46
N LEU A 252 -6.60 -14.86 20.35
CA LEU A 252 -5.63 -15.95 20.24
C LEU A 252 -5.69 -16.79 21.51
N VAL A 253 -5.93 -18.09 21.35
CA VAL A 253 -5.97 -19.04 22.46
C VAL A 253 -4.55 -19.59 22.67
N PRO A 254 -3.92 -19.37 23.83
CA PRO A 254 -2.58 -19.90 24.11
C PRO A 254 -2.56 -21.43 24.01
N GLY A 255 -1.55 -21.97 23.33
CA GLY A 255 -1.40 -23.42 23.13
C GLY A 255 -2.40 -24.06 22.16
N ALA A 256 -3.27 -23.28 21.52
CA ALA A 256 -4.16 -23.81 20.48
C ALA A 256 -3.39 -24.26 19.24
N ALA A 257 -3.97 -25.23 18.54
CA ALA A 257 -3.52 -25.66 17.23
C ALA A 257 -4.40 -25.00 16.15
N TYR A 258 -3.78 -24.24 15.26
CA TYR A 258 -4.42 -23.62 14.09
C TYR A 258 -4.04 -24.41 12.85
N HIS A 259 -5.02 -24.73 12.02
CA HIS A 259 -4.82 -25.52 10.80
C HIS A 259 -4.78 -24.58 9.60
N LEU A 260 -3.60 -24.49 8.98
CA LEU A 260 -3.36 -23.73 7.76
C LEU A 260 -3.46 -24.67 6.56
N ASP A 261 -4.35 -24.35 5.62
CA ASP A 261 -4.42 -25.03 4.32
C ASP A 261 -3.45 -24.35 3.33
N GLY A 262 -2.38 -25.07 3.00
CA GLY A 262 -1.29 -24.62 2.14
C GLY A 262 -1.52 -24.83 0.65
N THR A 263 -2.65 -25.40 0.22
CA THR A 263 -2.91 -25.80 -1.18
C THR A 263 -2.67 -24.66 -2.18
N ASP A 264 -2.97 -23.42 -1.80
CA ASP A 264 -2.87 -22.23 -2.66
C ASP A 264 -1.76 -21.25 -2.21
N VAL A 265 -0.85 -21.69 -1.35
CA VAL A 265 0.27 -20.86 -0.85
C VAL A 265 1.43 -20.93 -1.83
N VAL A 266 1.44 -20.01 -2.78
CA VAL A 266 2.40 -19.96 -3.90
C VAL A 266 3.29 -18.70 -3.89
N ASP A 267 2.95 -17.72 -3.08
CA ASP A 267 3.64 -16.45 -2.90
C ASP A 267 3.47 -15.96 -1.45
N GLU A 268 4.20 -14.92 -1.05
CA GLU A 268 4.15 -14.37 0.31
C GLU A 268 2.75 -13.84 0.67
N ASP A 269 2.04 -13.25 -0.29
CA ASP A 269 0.69 -12.71 -0.08
C ASP A 269 -0.34 -13.83 0.19
N SER A 270 -0.28 -14.93 -0.56
CA SER A 270 -1.14 -16.10 -0.32
C SER A 270 -0.82 -16.80 1.00
N PHE A 271 0.45 -16.85 1.41
CA PHE A 271 0.82 -17.31 2.75
C PHE A 271 0.14 -16.46 3.83
N ARG A 272 0.21 -15.13 3.72
CA ARG A 272 -0.40 -14.19 4.68
C ARG A 272 -1.93 -14.30 4.68
N CYS A 273 -2.56 -14.49 3.51
CA CYS A 273 -3.99 -14.75 3.41
C CYS A 273 -4.39 -16.05 4.12
N ALA A 274 -3.70 -17.16 3.84
CA ALA A 274 -3.98 -18.47 4.42
C ALA A 274 -3.79 -18.48 5.94
N LEU A 275 -2.69 -17.90 6.44
CA LEU A 275 -2.42 -17.81 7.87
C LEU A 275 -3.41 -16.89 8.61
N GLY A 276 -3.71 -15.73 8.02
CA GLY A 276 -4.73 -14.81 8.56
C GLY A 276 -6.09 -15.48 8.66
N GLU A 277 -6.50 -16.23 7.62
CA GLU A 277 -7.75 -16.98 7.62
C GLU A 277 -7.78 -18.12 8.64
N ALA A 278 -6.70 -18.90 8.73
CA ALA A 278 -6.58 -20.03 9.66
C ALA A 278 -6.68 -19.60 11.13
N VAL A 279 -6.12 -18.44 11.48
CA VAL A 279 -6.05 -17.97 12.86
C VAL A 279 -7.17 -17.00 13.21
N LEU A 280 -7.41 -15.99 12.36
CA LEU A 280 -8.32 -14.89 12.66
C LEU A 280 -9.70 -15.10 12.03
N GLY A 281 -9.81 -16.02 11.07
CA GLY A 281 -11.00 -16.28 10.28
C GLY A 281 -11.01 -15.52 8.93
N PRO A 282 -11.98 -15.82 8.05
CA PRO A 282 -12.01 -15.29 6.69
C PRO A 282 -12.04 -13.76 6.61
N GLY A 283 -11.43 -13.22 5.54
CA GLY A 283 -11.41 -11.78 5.28
C GLY A 283 -10.58 -10.96 6.28
N ARG A 284 -9.65 -11.60 6.99
CA ARG A 284 -8.74 -10.97 7.95
C ARG A 284 -7.30 -11.33 7.63
N CYS A 285 -6.40 -10.47 8.10
CA CYS A 285 -4.98 -10.70 8.06
C CYS A 285 -4.33 -10.14 9.32
N PHE A 286 -3.12 -10.61 9.59
CA PHE A 286 -2.24 -9.95 10.53
C PHE A 286 -1.84 -8.55 10.01
N PRO A 287 -1.49 -7.61 10.90
CA PRO A 287 -0.96 -6.31 10.51
C PRO A 287 0.25 -6.41 9.57
N ALA A 288 0.62 -5.30 8.94
CA ALA A 288 1.81 -5.25 8.09
C ALA A 288 3.07 -5.63 8.90
N GLY A 289 3.88 -6.53 8.33
CA GLY A 289 5.07 -7.08 8.97
C GLY A 289 5.53 -8.35 8.25
N GLY A 290 6.79 -8.76 8.46
CA GLY A 290 7.30 -10.05 7.99
C GLY A 290 6.80 -11.21 8.85
N ALA A 291 7.24 -12.44 8.53
CA ALA A 291 6.80 -13.63 9.27
C ALA A 291 7.21 -13.60 10.74
N GLY A 292 8.35 -12.99 11.07
CA GLY A 292 8.78 -12.80 12.47
C GLY A 292 7.77 -12.01 13.31
N ALA A 293 7.23 -10.90 12.79
CA ALA A 293 6.24 -10.09 13.51
C ALA A 293 4.93 -10.85 13.73
N ILE A 294 4.50 -11.64 12.74
CA ILE A 294 3.34 -12.52 12.88
C ILE A 294 3.65 -13.63 13.90
N GLY A 295 4.87 -14.15 13.89
CA GLY A 295 5.33 -15.16 14.84
C GLY A 295 5.30 -14.67 16.28
N GLU A 296 5.65 -13.41 16.54
CA GLU A 296 5.57 -12.80 17.88
C GLU A 296 4.12 -12.78 18.39
N GLU A 297 3.14 -12.45 17.53
CA GLU A 297 1.72 -12.51 17.88
C GLU A 297 1.26 -13.95 18.16
N LEU A 298 1.82 -14.92 17.44
CA LEU A 298 1.50 -16.36 17.55
C LEU A 298 2.36 -17.12 18.55
N SER A 299 3.19 -16.44 19.34
CA SER A 299 4.16 -17.09 20.21
C SER A 299 3.49 -18.08 21.17
N GLY A 300 3.98 -19.33 21.19
CA GLY A 300 3.41 -20.42 21.98
C GLY A 300 2.20 -21.13 21.36
N ALA A 301 1.73 -20.70 20.18
CA ALA A 301 0.73 -21.44 19.41
C ALA A 301 1.35 -22.59 18.60
N THR A 302 0.51 -23.53 18.17
CA THR A 302 0.88 -24.54 17.18
C THR A 302 0.20 -24.22 15.86
N VAL A 303 0.94 -24.18 14.75
CA VAL A 303 0.38 -24.07 13.40
C VAL A 303 0.64 -25.39 12.68
N VAL A 304 -0.44 -26.10 12.33
CA VAL A 304 -0.41 -27.28 11.50
C VAL A 304 -0.58 -26.83 10.05
N TRP A 305 0.51 -26.84 9.29
CA TRP A 305 0.54 -26.40 7.91
C TRP A 305 0.41 -27.62 7.00
N HIS A 306 -0.79 -27.81 6.44
CA HIS A 306 -1.09 -28.85 5.47
C HIS A 306 -0.69 -28.43 4.05
N HIS A 307 -0.23 -29.36 3.22
CA HIS A 307 0.24 -29.09 1.86
C HIS A 307 1.39 -28.08 1.82
N ALA A 308 2.31 -28.17 2.80
CA ALA A 308 3.48 -27.29 2.87
C ALA A 308 4.46 -27.51 1.70
N ASP A 309 4.34 -28.62 0.98
CA ASP A 309 5.11 -28.93 -0.22
C ASP A 309 4.89 -27.92 -1.36
N VAL A 310 3.68 -27.37 -1.49
CA VAL A 310 3.35 -26.34 -2.49
C VAL A 310 4.18 -25.09 -2.26
N ALA A 311 4.14 -24.56 -1.03
CA ALA A 311 4.90 -23.38 -0.64
C ALA A 311 6.41 -23.62 -0.78
N ARG A 312 6.88 -24.82 -0.43
CA ARG A 312 8.29 -25.23 -0.62
C ARG A 312 8.72 -25.21 -2.08
N ALA A 313 7.82 -25.54 -3.01
CA ALA A 313 8.12 -25.55 -4.44
C ALA A 313 8.05 -24.15 -5.08
N CYS A 314 7.21 -23.26 -4.54
CA CYS A 314 6.89 -21.98 -5.16
C CYS A 314 7.61 -20.77 -4.54
N LEU A 315 7.80 -20.74 -3.23
CA LEU A 315 8.34 -19.56 -2.54
C LEU A 315 9.82 -19.36 -2.84
N GLY A 316 10.18 -18.09 -3.12
CA GLY A 316 11.56 -17.71 -3.42
C GLY A 316 12.03 -18.02 -4.85
N VAL A 317 11.15 -18.43 -5.76
CA VAL A 317 11.48 -18.79 -7.15
C VAL A 317 11.17 -17.61 -8.11
N LEU A 318 11.98 -17.44 -9.17
CA LEU A 318 11.94 -16.42 -10.26
C LEU A 318 12.73 -15.11 -10.05
N PRO A 319 13.19 -14.42 -11.13
CA PRO A 319 14.06 -13.25 -10.99
C PRO A 319 13.29 -12.01 -10.49
N TYR A 320 13.88 -11.31 -9.53
CA TYR A 320 13.27 -10.16 -8.85
C TYR A 320 13.93 -8.84 -9.28
N SER A 321 13.11 -7.83 -9.58
CA SER A 321 13.55 -6.43 -9.80
C SER A 321 13.42 -5.57 -8.53
N GLY A 322 13.25 -6.19 -7.35
CA GLY A 322 12.97 -5.51 -6.08
C GLY A 322 13.47 -6.30 -4.86
N ARG A 323 12.81 -6.15 -3.69
CA ARG A 323 13.11 -6.97 -2.50
C ARG A 323 12.80 -8.43 -2.85
N ARG A 324 13.78 -9.31 -2.62
CA ARG A 324 13.61 -10.75 -2.72
C ARG A 324 12.50 -11.19 -1.73
N PRO A 325 11.43 -11.85 -2.17
CA PRO A 325 10.44 -12.45 -1.29
C PRO A 325 11.07 -13.50 -0.38
N ALA A 326 10.46 -13.73 0.78
CA ALA A 326 10.90 -14.78 1.68
C ALA A 326 10.77 -16.16 1.01
N THR A 327 11.80 -16.98 1.18
CA THR A 327 11.74 -18.41 0.88
C THR A 327 10.90 -19.16 1.90
N PHE A 328 10.48 -20.37 1.55
CA PHE A 328 9.83 -21.28 2.49
C PHE A 328 10.66 -21.48 3.77
N GLN A 329 11.98 -21.70 3.65
CA GLN A 329 12.86 -21.90 4.79
C GLN A 329 12.91 -20.65 5.69
N GLU A 330 13.07 -19.47 5.11
CA GLU A 330 13.10 -18.22 5.89
C GLU A 330 11.78 -17.98 6.64
N LEU A 331 10.62 -18.27 6.02
CA LEU A 331 9.34 -18.17 6.73
C LEU A 331 9.25 -19.15 7.91
N VAL A 332 9.68 -20.40 7.72
CA VAL A 332 9.67 -21.43 8.76
C VAL A 332 10.60 -21.05 9.91
N GLU A 333 11.80 -20.57 9.59
CA GLU A 333 12.79 -20.11 10.56
C GLU A 333 12.26 -18.92 11.35
N GLU A 334 11.78 -17.87 10.69
CA GLU A 334 11.25 -16.67 11.35
C GLU A 334 10.08 -16.98 12.32
N LEU A 335 9.15 -17.86 11.93
CA LEU A 335 8.04 -18.26 12.81
C LEU A 335 8.51 -19.10 13.99
N THR A 336 9.45 -20.03 13.75
CA THR A 336 9.96 -20.92 14.80
C THR A 336 10.80 -20.15 15.82
N ASP A 337 11.64 -19.22 15.35
CA ASP A 337 12.46 -18.34 16.18
C ASP A 337 11.60 -17.41 17.04
N ALA A 338 10.43 -17.00 16.55
CA ALA A 338 9.45 -16.24 17.32
C ALA A 338 8.63 -17.10 18.33
N GLY A 339 8.86 -18.41 18.38
CA GLY A 339 8.25 -19.32 19.35
C GLY A 339 6.96 -20.00 18.88
N VAL A 340 6.68 -20.01 17.58
CA VAL A 340 5.57 -20.79 16.98
C VAL A 340 6.02 -22.24 16.79
N ARG A 341 5.18 -23.19 17.21
CA ARG A 341 5.40 -24.62 16.89
C ARG A 341 4.80 -24.94 15.53
N LEU A 342 5.63 -25.20 14.53
CA LEU A 342 5.18 -25.63 13.20
C LEU A 342 5.11 -27.16 13.09
N VAL A 343 3.98 -27.66 12.57
CA VAL A 343 3.82 -29.05 12.13
C VAL A 343 3.59 -29.00 10.63
N LEU A 344 4.55 -29.49 9.84
CA LEU A 344 4.50 -29.46 8.39
C LEU A 344 4.00 -30.81 7.87
N ASP A 345 2.89 -30.79 7.13
CA ASP A 345 2.28 -31.91 6.41
C ASP A 345 2.29 -31.59 4.91
#